data_AF-G0LHD5-F1
#
_entry.id   AF-G0LHD5-F1
#
_cell.length_a   1.000
_cell.length_b   1.000
_cell.length_c   1.000
_cell.angle_alpha   90.00
_cell.angle_beta   90.00
_cell.angle_gamma   90.00
#
_symmetry.space_group_name_H-M   'P 1'
#
loop_
_entity.id
_entity.type
_entity.pdbx_description
1 polymer ?
#
loop_
_entity_poly.entity_id
_entity_poly.type
_entity_poly.pdbx_seq_one_letter_code
_entity_poly.pdbx_strand_id
1 'polypeptide(L)'
;MVKSTVRFPQEVLDKVEQMVEEGTCSNKSEFQRFAVEYVLSKATDHDPDIVDFDEIWTDIFAEQTEGNIPTAEPASAGDDTFIQVATRVRQFGRREQIQTAEEYIDTHYPASDPRSILLDDILAPYRNQPPDE
;
A
#
# COMPACT_ATOMS: atom_id res chain seq x y z
N MET A 1 16.95 22.73 18.02
CA MET A 1 15.86 23.15 17.10
C MET A 1 16.17 24.53 16.54
N VAL A 2 16.35 24.64 15.23
CA VAL A 2 16.46 25.93 14.54
C VAL A 2 15.04 26.48 14.34
N LYS A 3 14.78 27.74 14.70
CA LYS A 3 13.48 28.38 14.50
C LYS A 3 13.48 29.10 13.14
N SER A 4 12.70 28.59 12.19
CA SER A 4 12.39 29.26 10.94
C SER A 4 10.96 29.81 11.01
N THR A 5 10.74 31.07 10.63
CA THR A 5 9.39 31.66 10.58
C THR A 5 8.95 31.74 9.13
N VAL A 6 7.90 30.98 8.79
CA VAL A 6 7.32 30.91 7.46
C VAL A 6 5.97 31.61 7.46
N ARG A 7 5.65 32.33 6.38
CA ARG A 7 4.36 33.00 6.20
C ARG A 7 3.47 32.15 5.30
N PHE A 8 2.24 31.89 5.74
CA PHE A 8 1.23 31.18 4.98
C PHE A 8 0.03 32.10 4.71
N PRO A 9 -0.70 31.89 3.61
CA PRO A 9 -2.01 32.48 3.41
C PRO A 9 -2.97 32.09 4.55
N GLN A 10 -3.92 32.96 4.88
CA GLN A 10 -4.85 32.72 5.98
C GLN A 10 -5.71 31.48 5.74
N GLU A 11 -6.20 31.28 4.52
CA GLU A 11 -6.94 30.08 4.10
C GLU A 11 -6.19 28.76 4.39
N VAL A 12 -4.86 28.76 4.23
CA VAL A 12 -4.02 27.59 4.53
C VAL A 12 -3.95 27.37 6.04
N LEU A 13 -3.83 28.44 6.83
CA LEU A 13 -3.79 28.34 8.28
C LEU A 13 -5.12 27.85 8.86
N ASP A 14 -6.23 28.35 8.32
CA ASP A 14 -7.58 27.95 8.75
C ASP A 14 -7.81 26.45 8.49
N LYS A 15 -7.36 25.95 7.34
CA LYS A 15 -7.47 24.52 7.01
C LYS A 15 -6.57 23.64 7.87
N VAL A 16 -5.36 24.10 8.20
CA VAL A 16 -4.47 23.39 9.14
C VAL A 16 -5.03 23.43 10.56
N GLU A 17 -5.67 24.52 10.98
CA GLU A 17 -6.36 24.60 12.27
C GLU A 17 -7.51 23.58 12.35
N GLN A 18 -8.32 23.49 11.30
CA GLN A 18 -9.39 22.50 11.20
C GLN A 18 -8.87 21.06 11.35
N MET A 19 -7.79 20.70 10.67
CA MET A 19 -7.19 19.36 10.76
C MET A 19 -6.63 19.04 12.17
N VAL A 20 -6.22 20.06 12.93
CA VAL A 20 -5.81 19.89 14.33
C VAL A 20 -7.05 19.73 15.24
N GLU A 21 -8.12 20.47 14.97
CA GLU A 21 -9.39 20.37 15.71
C GLU A 21 -10.09 19.02 15.50
N GLU A 22 -9.97 18.44 14.29
CA GLU A 22 -10.49 17.12 13.93
C GLU A 22 -9.68 15.96 14.53
N GLY A 23 -8.53 16.26 15.14
CA GLY A 23 -7.69 15.28 15.84
C GLY A 23 -6.67 14.57 14.95
N THR A 24 -6.64 14.88 13.65
CA THR A 24 -5.67 14.33 12.69
C THR A 24 -4.23 14.70 13.01
N CYS A 25 -4.01 15.84 13.68
CA CYS A 25 -2.71 16.24 14.21
C CYS A 25 -2.89 16.85 15.62
N SER A 26 -2.00 16.53 16.55
CA SER A 26 -2.03 17.07 17.91
C SER A 26 -1.76 18.57 17.97
N ASN A 27 -0.96 19.10 17.02
CA ASN A 27 -0.66 20.52 16.94
C ASN A 27 -0.12 20.94 15.55
N LYS A 28 -0.09 22.25 15.30
CA LYS A 28 0.44 22.85 14.06
C LYS A 28 1.91 22.49 13.76
N SER A 29 2.73 22.31 14.79
CA SER A 29 4.15 21.96 14.60
C SER A 29 4.32 20.50 14.17
N GLU A 30 3.41 19.61 14.57
CA GLU A 30 3.36 18.22 14.13
C GLU A 30 2.96 18.13 12.66
N PHE A 31 1.88 18.83 12.27
CA PHE A 31 1.49 18.94 10.87
C PHE A 31 2.63 19.47 9.99
N GLN A 32 3.35 20.51 10.45
CA GLN A 32 4.47 21.07 9.70
C GLN A 32 5.63 20.08 9.52
N ARG A 33 5.96 19.31 10.57
CA ARG A 33 6.98 18.26 10.45
C ARG A 33 6.50 17.17 9.50
N PHE A 34 5.26 16.71 9.65
CA PHE A 34 4.67 15.71 8.75
C PHE A 34 4.72 16.15 7.29
N ALA A 35 4.33 17.39 6.99
CA ALA A 35 4.36 17.91 5.63
C ALA A 35 5.79 17.92 5.03
N VAL A 36 6.80 18.23 5.85
CA VAL A 36 8.20 18.19 5.42
C VAL A 36 8.67 16.75 5.21
N GLU A 37 8.42 15.85 6.16
CA GLU A 37 8.76 14.43 6.08
C GLU A 37 8.09 13.75 4.88
N TYR A 38 6.82 14.08 4.60
CA TYR A 38 6.07 13.57 3.46
C TYR A 38 6.68 14.02 2.12
N VAL A 39 7.06 15.29 2.00
CA VAL A 39 7.72 15.78 0.78
C VAL A 39 9.09 15.11 0.61
N LEU A 40 9.83 14.91 1.70
CA LEU A 40 11.14 14.24 1.66
C LEU A 40 11.03 12.76 1.28
N SER A 41 10.05 12.02 1.82
CA SER A 41 9.84 10.61 1.49
C SER A 41 9.35 10.39 0.05
N LYS A 42 8.73 11.41 -0.58
CA LYS A 42 8.37 11.37 -2.01
C LYS A 42 9.48 11.84 -2.94
N ALA A 43 10.30 12.78 -2.50
CA ALA A 43 11.38 13.36 -3.31
C ALA A 43 12.68 12.55 -3.24
N THR A 44 12.86 11.73 -2.19
CA THR A 44 14.10 10.99 -1.89
C THR A 44 13.75 9.63 -1.26
N ASP A 45 14.70 8.70 -1.17
CA ASP A 45 14.60 7.46 -0.37
C ASP A 45 14.64 7.74 1.15
N HIS A 46 14.04 8.84 1.60
CA HIS A 46 14.05 9.25 2.99
C HIS A 46 12.99 8.48 3.78
N ASP A 47 13.42 7.80 4.83
CA ASP A 47 12.55 7.13 5.80
C ASP A 47 12.09 8.17 6.85
N PRO A 48 10.78 8.47 6.93
CA PRO A 48 10.28 9.56 7.77
C PRO A 48 10.46 9.26 9.27
N ASP A 49 11.14 10.16 9.99
CA ASP A 49 11.36 10.06 11.45
C ASP A 49 10.29 10.85 12.22
N ILE A 50 9.02 10.48 11.98
CA ILE A 50 7.86 11.00 12.70
C ILE A 50 7.08 9.87 13.36
N VAL A 51 6.62 10.13 14.59
CA VAL A 51 5.69 9.26 15.30
C VAL A 51 4.32 9.38 14.63
N ASP A 52 3.69 8.24 14.36
CA ASP A 52 2.36 8.12 13.75
C ASP A 52 2.25 8.68 12.31
N PHE A 53 3.36 8.66 11.55
CA PHE A 53 3.39 9.13 10.15
C PHE A 53 2.32 8.47 9.27
N ASP A 54 2.19 7.15 9.36
CA ASP A 54 1.22 6.38 8.55
C ASP A 54 -0.23 6.65 8.95
N GLU A 55 -0.49 6.91 10.23
CA GLU A 55 -1.82 7.23 10.77
C GLU A 55 -2.25 8.62 10.30
N ILE A 56 -1.37 9.62 10.49
CA ILE A 56 -1.60 10.98 10.00
C ILE A 56 -1.74 10.99 8.47
N TRP A 57 -0.93 10.21 7.74
CA TRP A 57 -1.07 10.08 6.30
C TRP A 57 -2.42 9.49 5.91
N THR A 58 -2.83 8.41 6.55
CA THR A 58 -4.11 7.76 6.26
C THR A 58 -5.26 8.72 6.51
N ASP A 59 -5.27 9.44 7.63
CA ASP A 59 -6.35 10.37 7.99
C ASP A 59 -6.41 11.59 7.05
N ILE A 60 -5.26 12.16 6.65
CA ILE A 60 -5.22 13.32 5.75
C ILE A 60 -5.66 12.95 4.33
N PHE A 61 -5.28 11.77 3.86
CA PHE A 61 -5.55 11.33 2.50
C PHE A 61 -6.77 10.39 2.39
N ALA A 62 -7.41 10.02 3.50
CA ALA A 62 -8.66 9.25 3.52
C ALA A 62 -9.74 9.94 2.68
N GLU A 63 -9.91 11.26 2.80
CA GLU A 63 -10.88 12.02 2.00
C GLU A 63 -10.54 12.05 0.49
N GLN A 64 -9.27 11.94 0.11
CA GLN A 64 -8.88 11.84 -1.30
C GLN A 64 -9.14 10.47 -1.90
N THR A 65 -9.34 9.46 -1.04
CA THR A 65 -9.72 8.10 -1.47
C THR A 65 -11.22 8.01 -1.75
N GLU A 66 -12.03 8.91 -1.18
CA GLU A 66 -13.49 8.99 -1.43
C GLU A 66 -13.83 9.81 -2.69
N GLY A 67 -12.88 10.61 -3.21
CA GLY A 67 -13.03 11.42 -4.40
C GLY A 67 -12.28 10.87 -5.61
N ASN A 68 -12.93 10.00 -6.39
CA ASN A 68 -12.58 9.65 -7.78
C ASN A 68 -11.65 8.45 -8.03
N ILE A 69 -11.62 7.48 -7.12
CA ILE A 69 -11.42 6.08 -7.49
C ILE A 69 -12.81 5.45 -7.31
N PRO A 70 -13.37 4.70 -8.28
CA PRO A 70 -14.51 3.86 -7.95
C PRO A 70 -14.03 2.97 -6.81
N THR A 71 -14.52 3.21 -5.60
CA THR A 71 -14.39 2.33 -4.46
C THR A 71 -14.79 0.96 -4.99
N ALA A 72 -13.80 0.10 -5.26
CA ALA A 72 -14.07 -1.31 -5.30
C ALA A 72 -14.71 -1.60 -3.96
N GLU A 73 -15.96 -2.03 -4.01
CA GLU A 73 -16.75 -2.50 -2.87
C GLU A 73 -15.82 -3.22 -1.89
N PRO A 74 -15.96 -3.00 -0.56
CA PRO A 74 -15.01 -3.47 0.45
C PRO A 74 -14.58 -4.87 0.06
N ALA A 75 -13.31 -4.98 -0.35
CA ALA A 75 -12.79 -6.13 -1.05
C ALA A 75 -13.34 -7.34 -0.33
N SER A 76 -14.27 -8.04 -0.99
CA SER A 76 -14.89 -9.25 -0.47
C SER A 76 -13.76 -10.05 0.15
N ALA A 77 -13.93 -10.66 1.33
CA ALA A 77 -12.89 -11.43 2.00
C ALA A 77 -12.15 -12.46 1.09
N GLY A 78 -12.66 -12.72 -0.12
CA GLY A 78 -11.97 -13.41 -1.21
C GLY A 78 -10.79 -12.69 -1.91
N ASP A 79 -10.66 -11.36 -1.87
CA ASP A 79 -9.54 -10.65 -2.53
C ASP A 79 -8.25 -10.73 -1.70
N ASP A 80 -8.34 -10.59 -0.37
CA ASP A 80 -7.23 -10.91 0.53
C ASP A 80 -6.82 -12.38 0.40
N THR A 81 -7.80 -13.28 0.24
CA THR A 81 -7.55 -14.71 0.04
C THR A 81 -6.79 -14.95 -1.27
N PHE A 82 -7.14 -14.26 -2.35
CA PHE A 82 -6.43 -14.37 -3.63
C PHE A 82 -4.99 -13.87 -3.54
N ILE A 83 -4.75 -12.72 -2.90
CA ILE A 83 -3.40 -12.18 -2.71
C ILE A 83 -2.52 -13.11 -1.86
N GLN A 84 -3.09 -13.73 -0.83
CA GLN A 84 -2.38 -14.73 -0.02
C GLN A 84 -2.03 -15.99 -0.83
N VAL A 85 -2.98 -16.50 -1.62
CA VAL A 85 -2.75 -17.66 -2.49
C VAL A 85 -1.69 -17.32 -3.55
N ALA A 86 -1.77 -16.16 -4.20
CA ALA A 86 -0.79 -15.69 -5.18
C ALA A 86 0.63 -15.57 -4.59
N THR A 87 0.75 -15.05 -3.36
CA THR A 87 2.02 -14.97 -2.64
C THR A 87 2.61 -16.36 -2.41
N ARG A 88 1.77 -17.32 -2.03
CA ARG A 88 2.19 -18.70 -1.77
C ARG A 88 2.59 -19.44 -3.06
N VAL A 89 1.82 -19.28 -4.14
CA VAL A 89 2.14 -19.80 -5.47
C VAL A 89 3.50 -19.27 -5.95
N ARG A 90 3.75 -17.96 -5.79
CA ARG A 90 5.04 -17.36 -6.13
C ARG A 90 6.19 -17.92 -5.29
N GLN A 91 5.95 -18.20 -4.00
CA GLN A 91 6.94 -18.82 -3.12
C GLN A 91 7.29 -20.24 -3.57
N PHE A 92 6.31 -21.03 -4.01
CA PHE A 92 6.55 -22.36 -4.57
C PHE A 92 7.29 -22.30 -5.91
N GLY A 93 6.92 -21.37 -6.79
CA GLY A 93 7.63 -21.10 -8.05
C GLY A 93 9.12 -20.81 -7.84
N ARG A 94 9.44 -19.94 -6.87
CA ARG A 94 10.84 -19.62 -6.49
C ARG A 94 11.64 -20.80 -5.92
N ARG A 95 10.95 -21.82 -5.40
CA ARG A 95 11.56 -23.02 -4.82
C ARG A 95 11.61 -24.19 -5.80
N GLU A 96 11.27 -23.94 -7.07
CA GLU A 96 11.16 -24.96 -8.12
C GLU A 96 10.12 -26.05 -7.79
N GLN A 97 9.20 -25.76 -6.87
CA GLN A 97 8.12 -26.65 -6.45
C GLN A 97 6.88 -26.43 -7.32
N ILE A 98 7.04 -26.56 -8.65
CA ILE A 98 6.01 -26.19 -9.63
C ILE A 98 4.77 -27.06 -9.50
N GLN A 99 4.92 -28.39 -9.38
CA GLN A 99 3.80 -29.31 -9.19
C GLN A 99 3.02 -28.99 -7.90
N THR A 100 3.71 -28.67 -6.81
CA THR A 100 3.07 -28.28 -5.55
C THR A 100 2.32 -26.96 -5.69
N ALA A 101 2.81 -26.04 -6.52
CA ALA A 101 2.11 -24.80 -6.80
C ALA A 101 0.82 -25.03 -7.60
N GLU A 102 0.85 -25.91 -8.60
CA GLU A 102 -0.31 -26.29 -9.42
C GLU A 102 -1.40 -26.97 -8.57
N GLU A 103 -1.03 -27.97 -7.77
CA GLU A 103 -1.96 -28.63 -6.84
C GLU A 103 -2.56 -27.64 -5.82
N TYR A 104 -1.77 -26.66 -5.39
CA TYR A 104 -2.22 -25.62 -4.48
C TYR A 104 -3.22 -24.67 -5.15
N ILE A 105 -3.01 -24.31 -6.43
CA ILE A 105 -3.99 -23.53 -7.21
C ILE A 105 -5.30 -24.31 -7.36
N ASP A 106 -5.23 -25.58 -7.77
CA ASP A 106 -6.41 -26.44 -8.00
C ASP A 106 -7.24 -26.68 -6.72
N THR A 107 -6.58 -26.64 -5.55
CA THR A 107 -7.25 -26.77 -4.25
C THR A 107 -8.05 -25.50 -3.90
N HIS A 108 -7.54 -24.33 -4.30
CA HIS A 108 -8.10 -23.04 -3.91
C HIS A 108 -9.06 -22.46 -4.97
N TYR A 109 -8.87 -22.79 -6.25
CA TYR A 109 -9.68 -22.30 -7.36
C TYR A 109 -9.97 -23.42 -8.36
N PRO A 110 -11.21 -23.53 -8.85
CA PRO A 110 -11.52 -24.43 -9.97
C PRO A 110 -10.72 -24.04 -11.21
N ALA A 111 -10.32 -25.02 -12.03
CA ALA A 111 -9.58 -24.78 -13.29
C ALA A 111 -10.32 -23.89 -14.32
N SER A 112 -11.64 -23.69 -14.16
CA SER A 112 -12.44 -22.78 -14.98
C SER A 112 -12.52 -21.35 -14.44
N ASP A 113 -11.93 -21.07 -13.28
CA ASP A 113 -11.93 -19.76 -12.65
C ASP A 113 -10.84 -18.86 -13.28
N PRO A 114 -11.16 -17.64 -13.70
CA PRO A 114 -10.16 -16.66 -14.17
C PRO A 114 -8.98 -16.47 -13.20
N ARG A 115 -9.20 -16.63 -11.88
CA ARG A 115 -8.17 -16.54 -10.84
C ARG A 115 -7.15 -17.67 -10.93
N SER A 116 -7.57 -18.89 -11.28
CA SER A 116 -6.66 -20.03 -11.50
C SER A 116 -5.72 -19.73 -12.68
N ILE A 117 -6.25 -19.23 -13.79
CA ILE A 117 -5.48 -18.86 -14.99
C ILE A 117 -4.43 -17.79 -14.66
N LEU A 118 -4.80 -16.76 -13.89
CA LEU A 118 -3.86 -15.71 -13.47
C LEU A 118 -2.73 -16.24 -12.57
N LEU A 119 -3.03 -17.21 -11.69
CA LEU A 119 -2.02 -17.83 -10.83
C LEU A 119 -1.06 -18.72 -11.63
N ASP A 120 -1.56 -19.40 -12.66
CA ASP A 120 -0.74 -20.14 -13.62
C ASP A 120 0.22 -19.23 -14.40
N ASP A 121 -0.23 -18.04 -14.79
CA ASP A 121 0.64 -17.04 -15.44
C ASP A 121 1.77 -16.55 -14.52
N ILE A 122 1.55 -16.51 -13.20
CA ILE A 122 2.61 -16.21 -12.23
C ILE A 122 3.68 -17.31 -12.21
N LEU A 123 3.30 -18.56 -12.53
CA LEU A 123 4.23 -19.70 -12.60
C LEU A 123 4.98 -19.81 -13.92
N ALA A 124 4.44 -19.23 -15.01
CA ALA A 124 5.06 -19.23 -16.34
C ALA A 124 6.56 -18.83 -16.39
N PRO A 125 7.04 -17.79 -15.66
CA PRO A 125 8.47 -17.46 -15.65
C PRO A 125 9.34 -18.55 -14.98
N TYR A 126 8.83 -19.24 -13.96
CA TYR A 126 9.58 -20.29 -13.25
C TYR A 126 9.58 -21.63 -14.01
N ARG A 127 8.57 -21.88 -14.85
CA ARG A 127 8.54 -23.03 -15.77
C ARG A 127 9.61 -22.96 -16.87
N ASN A 128 9.99 -21.73 -17.26
CA ASN A 128 10.93 -21.47 -18.35
C ASN A 128 12.34 -21.13 -17.88
N GLN A 129 12.60 -21.16 -16.57
CA GLN A 129 13.95 -20.99 -16.06
C GLN A 129 14.72 -22.30 -16.32
N PRO A 130 15.76 -22.30 -17.17
CA PRO A 130 16.62 -23.46 -17.29
C PRO A 130 17.25 -23.72 -15.91
N PRO A 131 17.45 -24.99 -15.52
CA PRO A 131 18.20 -25.28 -14.31
C PRO A 131 19.57 -24.58 -14.44
N ASP A 132 19.89 -23.72 -13.48
CA ASP A 132 21.23 -23.15 -13.37
C ASP A 132 22.21 -24.33 -13.24
N GLU A 133 23.10 -24.46 -14.24
CA GLU A 133 24.13 -25.51 -14.33
C GLU A 133 25.23 -25.34 -13.28
#